data_AF-A0A563DDN5-F1
#
_entry.id   AF-A0A563DDN5-F1
#
_cell.length_a   1.000
_cell.length_b   1.000
_cell.length_c   1.000
_cell.angle_alpha   90.00
_cell.angle_beta   90.00
_cell.angle_gamma   90.00
#
_symmetry.space_group_name_H-M   'P 1'
#
loop_
_entity.id
_entity.type
_entity.pdbx_description
1 polymer ?
#
loop_
_entity_poly.entity_id
_entity_poly.type
_entity_poly.pdbx_seq_one_letter_code
_entity_poly.pdbx_strand_id
1 'polypeptide(L)'
;MNELNIYDLFQQILSKSKVIEGRFHISSTETGNDINTENLNDINLEAFGDNENKSKYPLCLLLPPVEEVNSFDELSFTKYYLVMYFLTQSQNDSIGIKNPNFFNNTSNHPLKYDWKDMRECAINFRKAFIKVTEKENYIRDSQTTDVITRVSKVGNDNLNGVKLTFKINVFEKCGFTDYNEEDLNKIKINKTDLHLQHK
;
A
#
# COMPACT_ATOMS: atom_id res chain seq x y z
N MET A 1 9.13 -4.35 -16.03
CA MET A 1 9.01 -3.83 -14.64
C MET A 1 8.36 -4.94 -13.83
N ASN A 2 8.53 -4.97 -12.51
CA ASN A 2 7.86 -5.93 -11.62
C ASN A 2 7.30 -5.20 -10.38
N GLU A 3 6.62 -5.96 -9.52
CA GLU A 3 6.04 -5.49 -8.26
C GLU A 3 7.02 -4.67 -7.40
N LEU A 4 8.28 -5.12 -7.26
CA LEU A 4 9.30 -4.41 -6.47
C LEU A 4 9.57 -3.00 -6.99
N ASN A 5 9.45 -2.78 -8.30
CA ASN A 5 9.60 -1.44 -8.87
C ASN A 5 8.44 -0.50 -8.50
N ILE A 6 7.23 -1.04 -8.23
CA ILE A 6 6.10 -0.22 -7.73
C ILE A 6 6.43 0.32 -6.33
N TYR A 7 6.97 -0.55 -5.48
CA TYR A 7 7.36 -0.21 -4.10
C TYR A 7 8.44 0.87 -4.06
N ASP A 8 9.51 0.69 -4.83
CA ASP A 8 10.59 1.66 -4.95
C ASP A 8 10.08 3.01 -5.47
N LEU A 9 9.23 3.01 -6.52
CA LEU A 9 8.63 4.23 -7.05
C LEU A 9 7.80 4.98 -5.99
N PHE A 10 7.00 4.28 -5.20
CA PHE A 10 6.17 4.91 -4.17
C PHE A 10 7.03 5.49 -3.05
N GLN A 11 8.05 4.76 -2.61
CA GLN A 11 9.03 5.25 -1.65
C GLN A 11 9.71 6.52 -2.16
N GLN A 12 10.15 6.53 -3.42
CA GLN A 12 10.78 7.71 -4.03
C GLN A 12 9.84 8.91 -4.08
N ILE A 13 8.58 8.73 -4.48
CA ILE A 13 7.58 9.81 -4.52
C ILE A 13 7.32 10.36 -3.11
N LEU A 14 7.07 9.46 -2.15
CA LEU A 14 6.73 9.85 -0.78
C LEU A 14 7.91 10.49 -0.04
N SER A 15 9.16 10.13 -0.39
CA SER A 15 10.37 10.78 0.13
C SER A 15 10.45 12.27 -0.21
N LYS A 16 9.78 12.72 -1.29
CA LYS A 16 9.73 14.14 -1.70
C LYS A 16 8.55 14.90 -1.08
N SER A 17 7.66 14.21 -0.36
CA SER A 17 6.55 14.85 0.34
C SER A 17 7.05 15.63 1.55
N LYS A 18 6.71 16.92 1.64
CA LYS A 18 7.03 17.77 2.81
C LYS A 18 6.28 17.38 4.08
N VAL A 19 5.24 16.56 3.95
CA VAL A 19 4.36 16.17 5.07
C VAL A 19 4.64 14.72 5.48
N ILE A 20 4.76 13.81 4.50
CA ILE A 20 5.00 12.39 4.76
C ILE A 20 6.49 12.10 4.94
N GLU A 21 7.37 12.84 4.25
CA GLU A 21 8.83 12.73 4.39
C GLU A 21 9.37 11.29 4.23
N GLY A 22 8.78 10.53 3.31
CA GLY A 22 9.19 9.15 3.03
C GLY A 22 8.68 8.10 4.02
N ARG A 23 7.82 8.46 4.98
CA ARG A 23 7.14 7.54 5.91
C ARG A 23 6.15 6.66 5.16
N PHE A 24 6.67 5.62 4.55
CA PHE A 24 5.97 4.66 3.74
C PHE A 24 6.30 3.25 4.22
N HIS A 25 5.28 2.42 4.33
CA HIS A 25 5.42 1.03 4.73
C HIS A 25 4.55 0.12 3.87
N ILE A 26 4.96 -1.12 3.70
CA ILE A 26 4.23 -2.16 2.98
C ILE A 26 3.75 -3.16 4.03
N SER A 27 2.42 -3.29 4.16
CA SER A 27 1.81 -4.21 5.11
C SER A 27 2.12 -5.65 4.74
N SER A 28 2.52 -6.46 5.72
CA SER A 28 2.63 -7.92 5.64
C SER A 28 1.28 -8.63 5.51
N THR A 29 0.18 -7.94 5.84
CA THR A 29 -1.17 -8.52 5.83
C THR A 29 -2.12 -7.79 4.89
N GLU A 30 -3.03 -8.54 4.27
CA GLU A 30 -4.07 -8.03 3.37
C GLU A 30 -5.17 -7.24 4.09
N THR A 31 -5.31 -7.40 5.40
CA THR A 31 -6.39 -6.81 6.19
C THR A 31 -5.99 -5.51 6.91
N GLY A 32 -4.70 -5.17 6.93
CA GLY A 32 -4.18 -4.08 7.77
C GLY A 32 -4.31 -4.37 9.28
N ASN A 33 -4.42 -5.64 9.66
CA ASN A 33 -4.48 -6.05 11.07
C ASN A 33 -3.13 -5.89 11.79
N ASP A 34 -2.03 -5.78 11.05
CA ASP A 34 -0.67 -5.53 11.59
C ASP A 34 -0.39 -4.06 11.91
N ILE A 35 -1.40 -3.19 11.83
CA ILE A 35 -1.30 -1.78 12.26
C ILE A 35 -1.41 -1.73 13.80
N ASN A 36 -0.45 -2.37 14.47
CA ASN A 36 -0.28 -2.42 15.92
C ASN A 36 1.01 -1.68 16.31
N THR A 37 1.01 -1.04 17.47
CA THR A 37 2.09 -0.17 17.98
C THR A 37 3.45 -0.86 18.08
N GLU A 38 3.46 -2.17 18.38
CA GLU A 38 4.69 -2.97 18.47
C GLU A 38 5.33 -3.14 17.08
N ASN A 39 4.52 -3.49 16.07
CA ASN A 39 5.00 -3.56 14.69
C ASN A 39 5.29 -2.17 14.12
N LEU A 40 4.53 -1.12 14.45
CA LEU A 40 4.74 0.23 13.91
C LEU A 40 6.03 0.90 14.40
N ASN A 41 6.51 0.58 15.61
CA ASN A 41 7.82 1.03 16.08
C ASN A 41 8.95 0.27 15.37
N ASP A 42 8.81 -1.04 15.16
CA ASP A 42 9.77 -1.84 14.38
C ASP A 42 9.79 -1.42 12.90
N ILE A 43 8.62 -1.09 12.33
CA ILE A 43 8.45 -0.52 11.00
C ILE A 43 9.14 0.84 10.85
N ASN A 44 9.10 1.68 11.89
CA ASN A 44 9.82 2.96 11.91
C ASN A 44 11.35 2.76 12.05
N LEU A 45 11.78 1.75 12.80
CA LEU A 45 13.20 1.39 12.97
C LEU A 45 13.81 0.81 11.68
N GLU A 46 13.09 -0.06 10.96
CA GLU A 46 13.53 -0.59 9.66
C GLU A 46 13.60 0.48 8.56
N ALA A 47 12.65 1.42 8.54
CA ALA A 47 12.61 2.47 7.52
C ALA A 47 13.59 3.62 7.78
N PHE A 48 13.97 3.90 9.05
CA PHE A 48 14.70 5.14 9.41
C PHE A 48 15.88 4.96 10.38
N GLY A 49 16.20 3.74 10.82
CA GLY A 49 17.26 3.43 11.78
C GLY A 49 16.96 3.89 13.21
N ASP A 50 17.80 3.47 14.16
CA ASP A 50 17.77 3.79 15.60
C ASP A 50 17.88 5.32 15.83
N ASN A 51 16.77 6.02 15.65
CA ASN A 51 16.60 7.39 16.07
C ASN A 51 15.52 7.37 17.14
N GLU A 52 15.83 7.87 18.33
CA GLU A 52 14.98 8.01 19.54
C GLU A 52 13.72 8.91 19.33
N ASN A 53 13.22 9.01 18.11
CA ASN A 53 12.07 9.80 17.73
C ASN A 53 10.81 8.96 17.79
N LYS A 54 10.06 9.16 18.88
CA LYS A 54 8.62 8.89 19.03
C LYS A 54 7.90 8.85 17.68
N SER A 55 7.12 7.80 17.44
CA SER A 55 6.33 7.50 16.23
C SER A 55 5.83 8.78 15.53
N LYS A 56 6.53 9.24 14.48
CA LYS A 56 6.20 10.48 13.78
C LYS A 56 5.11 10.22 12.74
N TYR A 57 4.00 10.93 12.85
CA TYR A 57 2.90 10.91 11.88
C TYR A 57 2.97 12.17 11.00
N PRO A 58 2.41 12.16 9.78
CA PRO A 58 1.59 11.12 9.16
C PRO A 58 2.36 9.94 8.55
N LEU A 59 1.73 8.77 8.58
CA LEU A 59 2.23 7.51 8.03
C LEU A 59 1.45 7.13 6.77
N CYS A 60 2.16 6.63 5.76
CA CYS A 60 1.58 6.01 4.58
C CYS A 60 1.80 4.49 4.60
N LEU A 61 0.76 3.72 4.33
CA LEU A 61 0.79 2.27 4.32
C LEU A 61 0.22 1.75 3.00
N LEU A 62 0.93 0.89 2.29
CA LEU A 62 0.41 0.13 1.15
C LEU A 62 0.04 -1.27 1.62
N LEU A 63 -1.18 -1.72 1.30
CA LEU A 63 -1.51 -3.14 1.40
C LEU A 63 -0.90 -3.91 0.22
N PRO A 64 -0.62 -5.22 0.38
CA PRO A 64 -0.18 -6.07 -0.73
C PRO A 64 -1.02 -5.82 -1.98
N PRO A 65 -0.40 -5.47 -3.13
CA PRO A 65 -1.11 -5.26 -4.38
C PRO A 65 -1.87 -6.52 -4.80
N VAL A 66 -3.05 -6.34 -5.40
CA VAL A 66 -3.81 -7.44 -6.00
C VAL A 66 -3.68 -7.37 -7.51
N GLU A 67 -3.17 -8.44 -8.12
CA GLU A 67 -2.99 -8.55 -9.57
C GLU A 67 -4.26 -9.04 -10.27
N GLU A 68 -4.62 -8.34 -11.35
CA GLU A 68 -5.64 -8.75 -12.31
C GLU A 68 -4.93 -9.16 -13.60
N VAL A 69 -4.63 -10.46 -13.70
CA VAL A 69 -3.91 -11.06 -14.85
C VAL A 69 -4.90 -11.44 -15.94
N ASN A 70 -4.80 -10.78 -17.10
CA ASN A 70 -5.68 -11.05 -18.25
C ASN A 70 -5.06 -12.05 -19.25
N SER A 71 -3.74 -12.12 -19.33
CA SER A 71 -3.01 -13.16 -20.07
C SER A 71 -1.67 -13.44 -19.40
N PHE A 72 -1.13 -14.63 -19.64
CA PHE A 72 0.21 -15.03 -19.19
C PHE A 72 1.24 -14.89 -20.32
N ASP A 73 0.95 -14.04 -21.31
CA ASP A 73 1.87 -13.79 -22.42
C ASP A 73 3.07 -12.97 -21.96
N GLU A 74 4.23 -13.22 -22.56
CA GLU A 74 5.52 -12.64 -22.15
C GLU A 74 5.61 -11.11 -22.27
N LEU A 75 4.68 -10.46 -22.98
CA LEU A 75 4.68 -9.03 -23.27
C LEU A 75 3.28 -8.45 -23.07
N SER A 76 2.85 -8.34 -21.82
CA SER A 76 1.52 -7.84 -21.49
C SER A 76 1.57 -6.78 -20.37
N PHE A 77 0.46 -6.03 -20.28
CA PHE A 77 0.24 -5.15 -19.15
C PHE A 77 -0.53 -5.91 -18.08
N THR A 78 0.08 -6.05 -16.91
CA THR A 78 -0.59 -6.54 -15.70
C THR A 78 -1.25 -5.37 -15.00
N LYS A 79 -2.52 -5.54 -14.61
CA LYS A 79 -3.25 -4.51 -13.89
C LYS A 79 -3.17 -4.78 -12.39
N TYR A 80 -2.71 -3.80 -11.64
CA TYR A 80 -2.60 -3.89 -10.19
C TYR A 80 -3.69 -3.05 -9.54
N TYR A 81 -4.41 -3.65 -8.60
CA TYR A 81 -5.31 -2.97 -7.69
C TYR A 81 -4.57 -2.65 -6.39
N LEU A 82 -4.51 -1.37 -6.06
CA LEU A 82 -3.70 -0.84 -4.98
C LEU A 82 -4.59 -0.19 -3.93
N VAL A 83 -4.27 -0.46 -2.66
CA VAL A 83 -4.95 0.12 -1.51
C VAL A 83 -3.90 0.73 -0.59
N MET A 84 -3.95 2.05 -0.43
CA MET A 84 -3.04 2.81 0.40
C MET A 84 -3.80 3.54 1.52
N TYR A 85 -3.28 3.48 2.74
CA TYR A 85 -3.75 4.29 3.85
C TYR A 85 -2.84 5.48 4.07
N PHE A 86 -3.45 6.61 4.40
CA PHE A 86 -2.79 7.83 4.87
C PHE A 86 -3.35 8.13 6.26
N LEU A 87 -2.51 7.96 7.28
CA LEU A 87 -2.94 7.86 8.68
C LEU A 87 -2.20 8.87 9.56
N THR A 88 -2.91 9.37 10.55
CA THR A 88 -2.40 10.20 11.65
C THR A 88 -2.95 9.68 12.98
N GLN A 89 -2.21 9.85 14.07
CA GLN A 89 -2.68 9.51 15.40
C GLN A 89 -3.86 10.40 15.83
N SER A 90 -4.84 9.81 16.51
CA SER A 90 -5.95 10.57 17.09
C SER A 90 -5.54 11.40 18.32
N GLN A 91 -4.47 10.99 19.03
CA GLN A 91 -3.96 11.64 20.23
C GLN A 91 -2.43 11.66 20.24
N ASN A 92 -1.86 12.72 20.79
CA ASN A 92 -0.42 13.03 20.91
C ASN A 92 0.33 13.38 19.62
N ASP A 93 0.83 14.61 19.60
CA ASP A 93 2.19 14.86 19.13
C ASP A 93 2.85 15.84 20.13
N SER A 94 4.17 15.82 20.21
CA SER A 94 5.05 16.64 21.06
C SER A 94 4.83 18.17 20.94
N ILE A 95 4.01 18.59 19.98
CA ILE A 95 3.67 19.97 19.62
C ILE A 95 2.34 20.45 20.26
N GLY A 96 1.57 19.56 20.91
CA GLY A 96 0.43 19.95 21.78
C GLY A 96 -0.88 20.36 21.08
N ILE A 97 -1.03 20.11 19.77
CA ILE A 97 -2.24 20.47 19.00
C ILE A 97 -3.41 19.50 19.27
N LYS A 98 -3.09 18.22 19.58
CA LYS A 98 -4.07 17.15 19.88
C LYS A 98 -4.13 16.87 21.38
N ASN A 99 -4.16 17.92 22.20
CA ASN A 99 -4.29 17.75 23.65
C ASN A 99 -5.59 17.01 23.96
N PRO A 100 -5.54 15.96 24.81
CA PRO A 100 -6.74 15.33 25.30
C PRO A 100 -7.53 16.35 26.11
N ASN A 101 -8.80 16.53 25.76
CA ASN A 101 -9.74 17.27 26.55
C ASN A 101 -10.08 16.44 27.79
N PHE A 102 -9.49 16.81 28.92
CA PHE A 102 -9.63 16.10 30.21
C PHE A 102 -11.07 16.02 30.73
N PHE A 103 -12.02 16.78 30.15
CA PHE A 103 -13.44 16.70 30.51
C PHE A 103 -14.21 15.59 29.79
N ASN A 104 -13.79 15.17 28.59
CA ASN A 104 -14.51 14.17 27.79
C ASN A 104 -13.62 13.10 27.15
N ASN A 105 -12.31 13.12 27.45
CA ASN A 105 -11.31 12.18 26.95
C ASN A 105 -11.21 12.15 25.40
N THR A 106 -11.52 13.26 24.73
CA THR A 106 -11.44 13.40 23.26
C THR A 106 -10.32 14.36 22.84
N SER A 107 -9.83 14.26 21.61
CA SER A 107 -8.84 15.21 21.07
C SER A 107 -9.46 16.58 20.76
N ASN A 108 -8.74 17.67 21.04
CA ASN A 108 -9.12 19.03 20.61
C ASN A 108 -9.04 19.23 19.09
N HIS A 109 -8.51 18.25 18.34
CA HIS A 109 -8.53 18.22 16.88
C HIS A 109 -9.68 17.33 16.40
N PRO A 110 -10.77 17.90 15.88
CA PRO A 110 -11.88 17.10 15.35
C PRO A 110 -11.42 16.12 14.26
N LEU A 111 -11.94 14.89 14.35
CA LEU A 111 -11.73 13.81 13.37
C LEU A 111 -11.87 14.24 11.90
N LYS A 112 -12.80 15.16 11.63
CA LYS A 112 -13.02 15.72 10.28
C LYS A 112 -11.79 16.43 9.71
N TYR A 113 -10.94 17.02 10.54
CA TYR A 113 -9.70 17.67 10.11
C TYR A 113 -8.62 16.62 9.81
N ASP A 114 -8.49 15.58 10.62
CA ASP A 114 -7.61 14.44 10.30
C ASP A 114 -7.96 13.85 8.93
N TRP A 115 -9.25 13.65 8.64
CA TRP A 115 -9.70 13.18 7.33
C TRP A 115 -9.37 14.15 6.20
N LYS A 116 -9.52 15.46 6.43
CA LYS A 116 -9.23 16.48 5.42
C LYS A 116 -7.73 16.48 5.09
N ASP A 117 -6.88 16.52 6.11
CA ASP A 117 -5.43 16.65 5.94
C ASP A 117 -4.84 15.39 5.33
N MET A 118 -5.30 14.20 5.76
CA MET A 118 -4.86 12.94 5.16
C MET A 118 -5.40 12.74 3.75
N ARG A 119 -6.61 13.24 3.45
CA ARG A 119 -7.13 13.29 2.07
C ARG A 119 -6.25 14.16 1.18
N GLU A 120 -5.79 15.31 1.68
CA GLU A 120 -4.89 16.17 0.91
C GLU A 120 -3.56 15.48 0.63
N CYS A 121 -3.00 14.78 1.61
CA CYS A 121 -1.80 13.95 1.42
C CYS A 121 -2.01 12.88 0.34
N ALA A 122 -3.13 12.13 0.39
CA ALA A 122 -3.46 11.11 -0.60
C ALA A 122 -3.59 11.68 -2.02
N ILE A 123 -4.26 12.83 -2.18
CA ILE A 123 -4.42 13.50 -3.46
C ILE A 123 -3.08 13.99 -4.00
N ASN A 124 -2.24 14.56 -3.14
CA ASN A 124 -0.94 15.08 -3.54
C ASN A 124 0.01 13.96 -3.97
N PHE A 125 0.03 12.83 -3.24
CA PHE A 125 0.73 11.62 -3.68
C PHE A 125 0.24 11.19 -5.05
N ARG A 126 -1.08 11.08 -5.25
CA ARG A 126 -1.65 10.61 -6.50
C ARG A 126 -1.34 11.52 -7.69
N LYS A 127 -1.42 12.84 -7.50
CA LYS A 127 -1.01 13.82 -8.51
C LYS A 127 0.48 13.70 -8.84
N ALA A 128 1.34 13.50 -7.83
CA ALA A 128 2.76 13.30 -8.04
C ALA A 128 3.03 12.01 -8.83
N PHE A 129 2.36 10.91 -8.47
CA PHE A 129 2.42 9.65 -9.20
C PHE A 129 2.04 9.83 -10.68
N ILE A 130 0.87 10.40 -10.98
CA ILE A 130 0.42 10.61 -12.36
C ILE A 130 1.47 11.41 -13.14
N LYS A 131 1.95 12.52 -12.57
CA LYS A 131 2.96 13.38 -13.20
C LYS A 131 4.29 12.68 -13.47
N VAL A 132 4.70 11.76 -12.60
CA VAL A 132 5.94 10.97 -12.77
C VAL A 132 5.73 9.90 -13.85
N THR A 133 4.58 9.22 -13.85
CA THR A 133 4.30 8.11 -14.78
C THR A 133 3.82 8.56 -16.17
N GLU A 134 3.36 9.80 -16.34
CA GLU A 134 2.85 10.32 -17.62
C GLU A 134 3.87 10.22 -18.77
N LYS A 135 5.17 10.20 -18.44
CA LYS A 135 6.26 10.12 -19.42
C LYS A 135 6.82 8.72 -19.61
N GLU A 136 6.33 7.75 -18.84
CA GLU A 136 6.89 6.40 -18.78
C GLU A 136 6.04 5.43 -19.60
N ASN A 137 6.72 4.51 -20.29
CA ASN A 137 6.04 3.50 -21.12
C ASN A 137 5.75 2.19 -20.36
N TYR A 138 6.37 2.02 -19.19
CA TYR A 138 6.35 0.76 -18.45
C TYR A 138 5.38 0.74 -17.27
N ILE A 139 4.88 1.91 -16.88
CA ILE A 139 3.86 2.06 -15.84
C ILE A 139 2.93 3.18 -16.28
N ARG A 140 1.63 2.92 -16.21
CA ARG A 140 0.63 3.91 -16.57
C ARG A 140 -0.56 3.83 -15.66
N ASP A 141 -1.22 4.97 -15.52
CA ASP A 141 -2.50 5.02 -14.86
C ASP A 141 -3.55 4.19 -15.61
N SER A 142 -4.40 3.46 -14.90
CA SER A 142 -5.47 2.69 -15.56
C SER A 142 -6.68 3.53 -15.94
N GLN A 143 -6.67 4.85 -15.71
CA GLN A 143 -7.75 5.79 -16.02
C GLN A 143 -9.09 5.42 -15.39
N THR A 144 -9.06 4.65 -14.30
CA THR A 144 -10.25 4.28 -13.53
C THR A 144 -10.48 5.27 -12.40
N THR A 145 -11.72 5.35 -11.91
CA THR A 145 -12.07 6.21 -10.78
C THR A 145 -11.31 5.81 -9.51
N ASP A 146 -10.50 6.72 -8.99
CA ASP A 146 -9.90 6.59 -7.66
C ASP A 146 -10.98 6.75 -6.58
N VAL A 147 -10.90 5.94 -5.53
CA VAL A 147 -11.83 5.98 -4.39
C VAL A 147 -11.07 6.38 -3.14
N ILE A 148 -11.53 7.45 -2.47
CA ILE A 148 -11.01 7.87 -1.16
C ILE A 148 -12.10 7.68 -0.11
N THR A 149 -11.86 6.77 0.83
CA THR A 149 -12.76 6.45 1.94
C THR A 149 -12.17 6.96 3.25
N ARG A 150 -13.01 7.55 4.11
CA ARG A 150 -12.60 8.03 5.44
C ARG A 150 -12.47 6.84 6.37
N VAL A 151 -11.40 6.81 7.15
CA VAL A 151 -11.17 5.75 8.13
C VAL A 151 -10.87 6.36 9.48
N SER A 152 -11.34 5.69 10.54
CA SER A 152 -11.21 6.16 11.92
C SER A 152 -11.05 4.97 12.82
N LYS A 153 -10.25 5.12 13.88
CA LYS A 153 -9.95 4.03 14.82
C LYS A 153 -9.44 2.76 14.12
N VAL A 154 -8.56 2.94 13.14
CA VAL A 154 -7.90 1.81 12.48
C VAL A 154 -6.77 1.31 13.39
N GLY A 155 -6.72 -0.02 13.59
CA GLY A 155 -5.75 -0.66 14.48
C GLY A 155 -5.97 -0.34 15.96
N ASN A 156 -5.06 -0.82 16.81
CA ASN A 156 -5.12 -0.58 18.25
C ASN A 156 -4.72 0.87 18.66
N ASP A 157 -4.09 1.62 17.76
CA ASP A 157 -3.56 2.98 18.00
C ASP A 157 -4.55 4.11 17.74
N ASN A 158 -5.83 3.78 17.54
CA ASN A 158 -6.87 4.76 17.22
C ASN A 158 -6.47 5.68 16.05
N LEU A 159 -5.98 5.13 14.94
CA LEU A 159 -5.52 5.93 13.80
C LEU A 159 -6.68 6.46 12.98
N ASN A 160 -6.54 7.70 12.51
CA ASN A 160 -7.53 8.39 11.69
C ASN A 160 -6.91 8.82 10.36
N GLY A 161 -7.72 8.87 9.32
CA GLY A 161 -7.27 9.39 8.03
C GLY A 161 -8.12 8.90 6.87
N VAL A 162 -7.45 8.48 5.80
CA VAL A 162 -8.14 8.00 4.60
C VAL A 162 -7.50 6.76 4.01
N LYS A 163 -8.32 5.99 3.30
CA LYS A 163 -7.94 4.90 2.42
C LYS A 163 -8.10 5.36 0.97
N LEU A 164 -7.03 5.38 0.21
CA LEU A 164 -6.99 5.60 -1.23
C LEU A 164 -6.93 4.25 -1.94
N THR A 165 -7.85 4.04 -2.87
CA THR A 165 -7.93 2.85 -3.71
C THR A 165 -7.85 3.29 -5.16
N PHE A 166 -6.91 2.71 -5.91
CA PHE A 166 -6.70 3.03 -7.32
C PHE A 166 -6.14 1.81 -8.06
N LYS A 167 -6.08 1.91 -9.38
CA LYS A 167 -5.54 0.87 -10.24
C LYS A 167 -4.44 1.45 -11.13
N ILE A 168 -3.45 0.63 -11.44
CA ILE A 168 -2.37 0.96 -12.38
C ILE A 168 -2.16 -0.20 -13.33
N ASN A 169 -1.56 0.08 -14.49
CA ASN A 169 -1.10 -0.96 -15.41
C ASN A 169 0.43 -0.91 -15.45
N VAL A 170 1.07 -2.05 -15.25
CA VAL A 170 2.52 -2.21 -15.32
C VAL A 170 2.86 -3.12 -16.49
N PHE A 171 3.83 -2.73 -17.30
CA PHE A 171 4.34 -3.56 -18.37
C PHE A 171 5.35 -4.56 -17.82
N GLU A 172 4.99 -5.84 -17.92
CA GLU A 172 5.79 -6.93 -17.41
C GLU A 172 6.34 -7.73 -18.58
N LYS A 173 7.64 -8.02 -18.50
CA LYS A 173 8.29 -8.94 -19.41
C LYS A 173 8.61 -10.19 -18.60
N CYS A 174 7.70 -11.15 -18.63
CA CYS A 174 7.85 -12.41 -17.91
C CYS A 174 8.21 -13.51 -18.90
N GLY A 175 9.37 -14.14 -18.74
CA GLY A 175 9.71 -15.38 -19.42
C GLY A 175 9.56 -16.56 -18.46
N PHE A 176 9.58 -17.79 -18.98
CA PHE A 176 9.70 -18.99 -18.16
C PHE A 176 11.03 -18.99 -17.41
N THR A 177 11.00 -18.60 -16.14
CA THR A 177 12.19 -18.55 -15.26
C THR A 177 12.32 -19.80 -14.40
N ASP A 178 11.20 -20.38 -13.99
CA ASP A 178 11.16 -21.52 -13.07
C ASP A 178 11.05 -22.88 -13.77
N TYR A 179 10.75 -22.90 -15.08
CA TYR A 179 10.54 -24.13 -15.84
C TYR A 179 11.33 -24.13 -17.14
N ASN A 180 11.96 -25.27 -17.44
CA ASN A 180 12.52 -25.54 -18.77
C ASN A 180 11.43 -26.08 -19.70
N GLU A 181 11.31 -25.55 -20.91
CA GLU A 181 10.36 -26.02 -21.93
C GLU A 181 10.50 -27.52 -22.20
N GLU A 182 11.72 -28.06 -22.18
CA GLU A 182 11.96 -29.49 -22.39
C GLU A 182 11.28 -30.36 -21.34
N ASP A 183 11.19 -29.89 -20.09
CA ASP A 183 10.56 -30.64 -19.00
C ASP A 183 9.03 -30.49 -19.04
N LEU A 184 8.53 -29.31 -19.45
CA LEU A 184 7.10 -29.10 -19.69
C LEU A 184 6.56 -30.06 -20.76
N ASN A 185 7.32 -30.28 -21.84
CA ASN A 185 6.94 -31.19 -22.92
C ASN A 185 6.87 -32.67 -22.49
N LYS A 186 7.49 -33.03 -21.37
CA LYS A 186 7.44 -34.39 -20.80
C LYS A 186 6.22 -34.62 -19.90
N ILE A 187 5.50 -33.56 -19.53
CA ILE A 187 4.31 -33.65 -18.67
C ILE A 187 3.17 -34.32 -19.44
N LYS A 188 2.66 -35.43 -18.91
CA LYS A 188 1.51 -36.15 -19.47
C LYS A 188 0.27 -35.89 -18.61
N ILE A 189 -0.77 -35.33 -19.22
CA ILE A 189 -2.08 -35.19 -18.57
C ILE A 189 -2.70 -36.57 -18.45
N ASN A 190 -3.02 -36.98 -17.22
CA ASN A 190 -3.76 -38.22 -17.02
C ASN A 190 -5.21 -38.04 -17.48
N LYS A 191 -5.64 -38.90 -18.41
CA LYS A 191 -6.98 -38.88 -19.01
C LYS A 191 -7.90 -39.99 -18.49
N THR A 192 -7.40 -40.86 -17.62
CA THR A 192 -8.23 -41.91 -17.02
C THR A 192 -8.93 -41.38 -15.77
N ASP A 193 -10.12 -41.89 -15.50
CA ASP A 193 -10.84 -41.60 -14.27
C ASP A 193 -10.02 -42.08 -13.06
N LEU A 194 -9.69 -41.14 -12.17
CA LEU A 194 -8.87 -41.36 -10.98
C LEU A 194 -9.69 -41.86 -9.79
N HIS A 195 -11.01 -42.04 -9.94
CA HIS A 195 -11.83 -42.58 -8.88
C HIS A 195 -11.36 -43.98 -8.46
N LEU A 196 -11.09 -44.14 -7.16
CA LEU A 196 -10.89 -45.45 -6.54
C LEU A 196 -12.21 -46.22 -6.65
N GLN A 197 -12.21 -47.29 -7.43
CA GLN A 197 -13.29 -48.28 -7.36
C GLN A 197 -13.30 -48.85 -5.94
N HIS A 198 -14.30 -48.48 -5.14
CA HIS A 198 -14.57 -49.13 -3.87
C HIS A 198 -14.90 -50.60 -4.17
N LYS A 199 -14.01 -51.51 -3.74
CA LYS A 199 -14.25 -52.96 -3.78
C LYS A 199 -15.26 -53.38 -2.73
#